data_AF-A0A7S3ANJ4-F1
#
_entry.id   AF-A0A7S3ANJ4-F1
#
_cell.length_a   1.000
_cell.length_b   1.000
_cell.length_c   1.000
_cell.angle_alpha   90.00
_cell.angle_beta   90.00
_cell.angle_gamma   90.00
#
_symmetry.space_group_name_H-M   'P 1'
#
loop_
_entity.id
_entity.type
_entity.pdbx_description
1 polymer ?
#
loop_
_entity_poly.entity_id
_entity_poly.type
_entity_poly.pdbx_seq_one_letter_code
_entity_poly.pdbx_strand_id
1 'polypeptide(L)'
;FDYGEACDFEENLDKGHRHVTMLVYLNSVPDEWGGWTTFPKLNLKMSPQANAAIVFNDCMSNGQEDPRTLHGGSPPTNGTKIAINIWIRAGTWKPRSSWA
;
A
#
# COMPACT_ATOMS: atom_id res chain seq x y z
N PHE A 1 19.63 -7.23 -15.20
CA PHE A 1 18.26 -7.38 -14.66
C PHE A 1 17.76 -5.98 -14.44
N ASP A 2 16.87 -5.53 -15.31
CA ASP A 2 16.34 -4.17 -15.34
C ASP A 2 15.08 -4.15 -14.45
N TYR A 3 15.24 -3.66 -13.22
CA TYR A 3 14.10 -3.40 -12.35
C TYR A 3 13.60 -2.01 -12.73
N GLY A 4 12.54 -1.96 -13.54
CA GLY A 4 11.91 -0.72 -13.97
C GLY A 4 11.68 0.23 -12.80
N GLU A 5 12.11 1.47 -12.96
CA GLU A 5 12.09 2.52 -11.94
C GLU A 5 10.65 2.96 -11.66
N ALA A 6 10.03 2.33 -10.67
CA ALA A 6 8.60 2.50 -10.40
C ALA A 6 8.23 3.79 -9.64
N CYS A 7 9.09 4.80 -9.65
CA CYS A 7 8.90 6.01 -8.86
C CYS A 7 9.45 7.30 -9.52
N ASP A 8 9.93 7.28 -10.77
CA ASP A 8 10.37 8.51 -11.45
C ASP A 8 9.16 9.36 -11.89
N PHE A 9 9.18 10.66 -11.57
CA PHE A 9 8.00 11.53 -11.69
C PHE A 9 7.51 11.65 -13.14
N GLU A 10 8.43 11.71 -14.10
CA GLU A 10 8.09 11.82 -15.52
C GLU A 10 7.63 10.47 -16.12
N GLU A 11 8.21 9.34 -15.73
CA GLU A 11 7.77 8.01 -16.19
C GLU A 11 6.44 7.54 -15.54
N ASN A 12 6.13 8.03 -14.34
CA ASN A 12 4.95 7.61 -13.57
C ASN A 12 3.61 8.12 -14.09
N LEU A 13 3.62 9.21 -14.86
CA LEU A 13 2.41 9.76 -15.46
C LEU A 13 1.80 8.77 -16.46
N ASP A 14 2.61 7.93 -17.09
CA ASP A 14 2.18 7.01 -18.15
C ASP A 14 2.05 5.55 -17.69
N LYS A 15 2.83 5.09 -16.69
CA LYS A 15 2.83 3.68 -16.25
C LYS A 15 1.96 3.38 -15.03
N GLY A 16 1.52 4.40 -14.29
CA GLY A 16 0.58 4.21 -13.18
C GLY A 16 1.18 3.46 -11.99
N HIS A 17 2.34 3.89 -11.49
CA HIS A 17 2.86 3.44 -10.19
C HIS A 17 2.26 4.26 -9.03
N ARG A 18 2.55 3.84 -7.80
CA ARG A 18 1.97 4.35 -6.56
C ARG A 18 3.04 5.12 -5.79
N HIS A 19 2.67 6.24 -5.18
CA HIS A 19 3.58 7.03 -4.35
C HIS A 19 3.31 6.85 -2.88
N VAL A 20 2.04 6.71 -2.51
CA VAL A 20 1.63 6.48 -1.13
C VAL A 20 0.55 5.42 -1.12
N THR A 21 0.69 4.48 -0.18
CA THR A 21 -0.33 3.51 0.14
C THR A 21 -0.88 3.81 1.53
N MET A 22 -2.22 3.87 1.62
CA MET A 22 -2.96 3.94 2.87
C MET A 22 -3.88 2.73 2.97
N LEU A 23 -3.62 1.86 3.96
CA LEU A 23 -4.46 0.71 4.25
C LEU A 23 -5.24 0.96 5.53
N VAL A 24 -6.57 1.03 5.42
CA VAL A 24 -7.50 1.31 6.52
C VAL A 24 -8.18 0.01 6.95
N TYR A 25 -8.14 -0.32 8.23
CA TYR A 25 -8.85 -1.48 8.77
C TYR A 25 -10.28 -1.09 9.16
N LEU A 26 -11.26 -1.78 8.59
CA LEU A 26 -12.68 -1.53 8.88
C LEU A 26 -13.18 -2.29 10.11
N ASN A 27 -12.45 -3.32 10.54
CA ASN A 27 -12.73 -4.06 11.76
C ASN A 27 -11.44 -4.50 12.45
N SER A 28 -11.57 -4.84 13.74
CA SER A 28 -10.47 -5.44 14.51
C SER A 28 -10.45 -6.95 14.31
N VAL A 29 -9.25 -7.52 14.31
CA VAL A 29 -9.02 -8.97 14.42
C VAL A 29 -8.20 -9.21 15.69
N PRO A 30 -8.62 -10.08 16.62
CA PRO A 30 -7.81 -10.44 17.78
C PRO A 30 -6.41 -10.89 17.36
N ASP A 31 -5.38 -10.45 18.07
CA ASP A 31 -4.00 -10.66 17.65
C ASP A 31 -3.63 -12.15 17.55
N GLU A 32 -4.18 -12.97 18.45
CA GLU A 32 -4.02 -14.42 18.45
C GLU A 32 -4.63 -15.11 17.22
N TRP A 33 -5.53 -14.46 16.48
CA TRP A 33 -6.09 -14.96 15.22
C TRP A 33 -5.27 -14.49 14.00
N GLY A 34 -4.28 -13.63 14.19
CA GLY A 34 -3.43 -13.14 13.11
C GLY A 34 -4.05 -12.04 12.27
N GLY A 35 -4.07 -12.19 10.94
CA GLY A 35 -4.60 -11.14 10.06
C GLY A 35 -3.66 -9.94 9.87
N TRP A 36 -2.42 -10.02 10.34
CA TRP A 36 -1.49 -8.89 10.32
C TRP A 36 -1.16 -8.36 8.93
N THR A 37 -0.74 -7.10 8.88
CA THR A 37 0.01 -6.57 7.75
C THR A 37 1.49 -6.50 8.13
N THR A 38 2.35 -7.15 7.34
CA THR A 38 3.77 -7.33 7.65
C THR A 38 4.65 -6.57 6.67
N PHE A 39 5.77 -6.05 7.17
CA PHE A 39 6.84 -5.44 6.39
C PHE A 39 8.15 -6.17 6.71
N PRO A 40 8.48 -7.27 6.02
CA PRO A 40 9.59 -8.15 6.37
C PRO A 40 10.95 -7.43 6.45
N LYS A 41 11.23 -6.48 5.55
CA LYS A 41 12.51 -5.76 5.55
C LYS A 41 12.64 -4.73 6.67
N LEU A 42 11.52 -4.30 7.25
CA LEU A 42 11.48 -3.42 8.42
C LEU A 42 11.33 -4.19 9.73
N ASN A 43 11.14 -5.51 9.66
CA ASN A 43 10.78 -6.34 10.81
C ASN A 43 9.56 -5.79 11.58
N LEU A 44 8.57 -5.28 10.84
CA LEU A 44 7.34 -4.71 11.39
C LEU A 44 6.13 -5.59 11.10
N LYS A 45 5.19 -5.57 12.04
CA LYS A 45 3.95 -6.32 11.99
C LYS A 45 2.84 -5.52 12.66
N MET A 46 1.76 -5.25 11.92
CA MET A 46 0.67 -4.39 12.35
C MET A 46 -0.60 -5.21 12.47
N SER A 47 -1.17 -5.24 13.68
CA SER A 47 -2.44 -5.93 13.97
C SER A 47 -3.63 -5.15 13.40
N PRO A 48 -4.65 -5.78 12.81
CA PRO A 48 -5.84 -5.10 12.35
C PRO A 48 -6.62 -4.51 13.52
N GLN A 49 -6.73 -3.19 13.57
CA GLN A 49 -7.50 -2.47 14.57
C GLN A 49 -8.54 -1.59 13.88
N ALA A 50 -9.82 -1.77 14.22
CA ALA A 50 -10.90 -0.99 13.63
C ALA A 50 -10.61 0.52 13.69
N ASN A 51 -10.88 1.22 12.59
CA ASN A 51 -10.70 2.66 12.44
C ASN A 51 -9.24 3.13 12.41
N ALA A 52 -8.26 2.22 12.49
CA ALA A 52 -6.86 2.55 12.31
C ALA A 52 -6.44 2.42 10.83
N ALA A 53 -5.38 3.15 10.47
CA ALA A 53 -4.76 3.06 9.16
C ALA A 53 -3.24 2.96 9.28
N ILE A 54 -2.62 2.23 8.36
CA ILE A 54 -1.18 2.31 8.10
C ILE A 54 -0.97 3.14 6.84
N VAL A 55 0.00 4.05 6.87
CA VAL A 55 0.34 4.93 5.75
C VAL A 55 1.83 4.87 5.54
N PHE A 56 2.25 4.65 4.30
CA PHE A 56 3.67 4.60 3.93
C PHE A 56 3.89 5.09 2.51
N ASN A 57 5.07 5.66 2.29
CA ASN A 57 5.52 6.06 0.96
C ASN A 57 6.07 4.84 0.24
N ASP A 58 5.54 4.55 -0.94
CA ASP A 58 6.05 3.46 -1.80
C ASP A 58 7.40 3.84 -2.46
N CYS A 59 7.77 5.13 -2.40
CA CYS A 59 8.97 5.67 -3.03
C CYS A 59 9.92 6.36 -2.02
N MET A 60 11.22 6.27 -2.30
CA MET A 60 12.27 7.09 -1.67
C MET A 60 12.27 8.51 -2.24
N SER A 61 12.97 9.43 -1.57
CA SER A 61 13.05 10.85 -1.99
C SER A 61 13.72 11.06 -3.36
N ASN A 62 14.48 10.08 -3.84
CA ASN A 62 15.11 10.09 -5.16
C ASN A 62 14.19 9.56 -6.28
N GLY A 63 12.91 9.26 -5.98
CA GLY A 63 11.99 8.72 -6.98
C GLY A 63 12.28 7.27 -7.36
N GLN A 64 12.92 6.48 -6.51
CA GLN A 64 12.98 5.01 -6.70
C GLN A 64 12.04 4.32 -5.72
N GLU A 65 11.56 3.11 -6.06
CA GLU A 65 10.77 2.31 -5.12
C GLU A 65 11.53 2.17 -3.80
N ASP A 66 10.82 2.29 -2.68
CA ASP A 66 11.40 1.99 -1.38
C ASP A 66 11.33 0.47 -1.16
N PRO A 67 12.44 -0.28 -1.31
CA PRO A 67 12.42 -1.72 -1.17
C PRO A 67 11.98 -2.17 0.24
N ARG A 68 12.04 -1.29 1.24
CA ARG A 68 11.66 -1.56 2.63
C ARG A 68 10.16 -1.66 2.82
N THR A 69 9.36 -1.07 1.93
CA THR A 69 7.89 -1.07 2.01
C THR A 69 7.25 -2.29 1.37
N LEU A 70 8.05 -3.28 0.92
CA LEU A 70 7.57 -4.62 0.62
C LEU A 70 6.69 -5.11 1.78
N HIS A 71 5.43 -5.42 1.48
CA HIS A 71 4.46 -5.78 2.49
C HIS A 71 3.50 -6.88 2.04
N GLY A 72 2.86 -7.52 3.01
CA GLY A 72 1.84 -8.53 2.76
C GLY A 72 0.82 -8.60 3.89
N GLY A 73 -0.38 -9.10 3.57
CA GLY A 73 -1.39 -9.44 4.56
C GLY A 73 -1.35 -10.93 4.88
N SER A 74 -1.11 -11.31 6.13
CA SER A 74 -1.29 -12.71 6.55
C SER A 74 -2.79 -13.02 6.68
N PRO A 75 -3.25 -14.20 6.25
CA PRO A 75 -4.63 -14.60 6.47
C PRO A 75 -4.90 -14.79 7.98
N PRO A 76 -6.06 -14.34 8.49
CA PRO A 76 -6.46 -14.69 9.85
C PRO A 76 -6.81 -16.19 9.94
N THR A 77 -6.51 -16.82 11.07
CA THR A 77 -6.87 -18.23 11.33
C THR A 77 -8.33 -18.39 11.72
N ASN A 78 -8.96 -17.32 12.22
CA ASN A 78 -10.38 -17.26 12.55
C ASN A 78 -10.94 -15.85 12.29
N GLY A 79 -12.24 -15.75 12.02
CA GLY A 79 -12.91 -14.50 11.67
C GLY A 79 -12.52 -13.95 10.29
N THR A 80 -12.86 -12.69 10.04
CA THR A 80 -12.65 -12.00 8.75
C THR A 80 -11.93 -10.67 8.98
N LYS A 81 -10.88 -10.41 8.19
CA LYS A 81 -10.24 -9.10 8.08
C LYS A 81 -10.88 -8.32 6.94
N ILE A 82 -11.39 -7.12 7.21
CA ILE A 82 -11.93 -6.19 6.22
C ILE A 82 -11.06 -4.93 6.20
N ALA A 83 -10.56 -4.56 5.03
CA ALA A 83 -9.72 -3.39 4.87
C ALA A 83 -9.99 -2.68 3.53
N ILE A 84 -9.76 -1.36 3.51
CA ILE A 84 -9.74 -0.54 2.30
C ILE A 84 -8.29 -0.21 1.98
N ASN A 85 -7.88 -0.45 0.73
CA ASN A 85 -6.58 -0.03 0.24
C ASN A 85 -6.74 1.19 -0.68
N ILE A 86 -6.06 2.29 -0.32
CA ILE A 86 -6.08 3.55 -1.06
C ILE A 86 -4.69 3.76 -1.64
N TRP A 87 -4.62 3.85 -2.97
CA TRP A 87 -3.39 4.12 -3.70
C TRP A 87 -3.38 5.54 -4.24
N ILE A 88 -2.40 6.32 -3.81
CA ILE A 88 -2.18 7.70 -4.25
C ILE A 88 -1.07 7.67 -5.30
N ARG A 89 -1.29 8.35 -6.43
CA ARG A 89 -0.40 8.36 -7.59
C ARG A 89 0.17 9.76 -7.82
N ALA A 90 1.30 9.83 -8.50
CA ALA A 90 1.85 11.09 -8.98
C ALA A 90 0.93 11.71 -10.06
N GLY A 91 0.75 13.03 -10.01
CA GLY A 91 -0.01 13.77 -11.02
C GLY A 91 -1.44 14.13 -10.61
N THR A 92 -2.01 15.08 -11.34
CA THR A 92 -3.40 15.51 -11.15
C THR A 92 -4.35 14.41 -11.62
N TRP A 93 -5.38 14.12 -10.82
CA TRP A 93 -6.45 13.23 -11.24
C TRP A 93 -7.05 13.72 -12.57
N LYS A 94 -6.94 12.89 -13.62
CA LYS A 94 -7.63 13.12 -14.88
C LYS A 94 -8.98 12.39 -14.82
N PRO A 95 -10.11 13.08 -15.00
CA PRO A 95 -11.38 12.40 -15.19
C PRO A 95 -11.25 11.42 -16.35
N ARG A 96 -11.81 10.21 -16.24
CA ARG A 96 -12.03 9.41 -17.44
C ARG A 96 -12.86 10.27 -18.39
N SER A 97 -12.35 10.51 -19.60
CA SER A 97 -13.08 11.23 -20.64
C SER A 97 -14.49 10.65 -20.71
N SER A 98 -15.50 11.51 -20.54
CA SER A 98 -16.88 11.17 -20.86
C SER A 98 -16.88 10.57 -22.25
N TRP A 99 -17.36 9.34 -22.38
CA TRP A 99 -17.61 8.70 -23.66
C TRP A 99 -18.38 9.69 -24.54
N ALA A 100 -17.69 10.25 -25.53
CA ALA A 100 -18.25 11.02 -26.64
C ALA A 100 -17.84 10.29 -27.91
#